data_AF-A0A1F5JYC6-F1
#
_entry.id   AF-A0A1F5JYC6-F1
#
_cell.length_a   1.000
_cell.length_b   1.000
_cell.length_c   1.000
_cell.angle_alpha   90.00
_cell.angle_beta   90.00
_cell.angle_gamma   90.00
#
_symmetry.space_group_name_H-M   'P 1'
#
loop_
_entity.id
_entity.type
_entity.pdbx_description
1 polymer ?
#
loop_
_entity_poly.entity_id
_entity_poly.type
_entity_poly.pdbx_seq_one_letter_code
_entity_poly.pdbx_strand_id
1 'polypeptide(L)'
;MANDDSQKIKELLEIIKHKIDMMDVSRTAQSAQLAMVRDQLSMMNGKFDEMSETLKDPDTGLKAINRRLDSNTAAVMELESTVKGYGDMYKINDSNIRKIEKRTEVLENNADIEPSPEFILAEGA
;
A
#
# COMPACT_ATOMS: atom_id res chain seq x y z
N MET A 1 -8.26 86.06 25.20
CA MET A 1 -7.48 85.18 24.31
C MET A 1 -7.01 83.93 25.04
N ALA A 2 -6.28 84.02 26.16
CA ALA A 2 -5.79 82.85 26.91
C ALA A 2 -6.86 81.81 27.38
N ASN A 3 -8.11 82.22 27.63
CA ASN A 3 -9.18 81.31 28.07
C ASN A 3 -9.75 80.45 26.93
N ASP A 4 -9.78 80.98 25.70
CA ASP A 4 -10.29 80.27 24.51
C ASP A 4 -9.30 79.17 24.06
N ASP A 5 -8.00 79.47 24.11
CA ASP A 5 -6.94 78.50 23.82
C ASP A 5 -6.91 77.37 24.87
N SER A 6 -7.14 77.71 26.15
CA SER A 6 -7.24 76.72 27.22
C SER A 6 -8.45 75.79 27.06
N GLN A 7 -9.57 76.28 26.52
CA GLN A 7 -10.75 75.44 26.24
C GLN A 7 -10.48 74.48 25.08
N LYS A 8 -9.89 74.97 23.98
CA LYS A 8 -9.51 74.13 22.84
C LYS A 8 -8.52 73.02 23.22
N ILE A 9 -7.55 73.32 24.07
CA ILE A 9 -6.60 72.32 24.58
C ILE A 9 -7.35 71.23 25.38
N LYS A 10 -8.32 71.62 26.20
CA LYS A 10 -9.11 70.67 27.00
C LYS A 10 -9.95 69.74 26.10
N GLU A 11 -10.59 70.27 25.07
CA GLU A 11 -11.35 69.47 24.10
C GLU A 11 -10.45 68.49 23.34
N LEU A 12 -9.26 68.94 22.91
CA LEU A 12 -8.27 68.07 22.27
C LEU A 12 -7.82 66.94 23.20
N LEU A 13 -7.57 67.24 24.48
CA LEU A 13 -7.21 66.22 25.48
C LEU A 13 -8.32 65.20 25.69
N GLU A 14 -9.59 65.62 25.67
CA GLU A 14 -10.74 64.73 25.82
C GLU A 14 -10.91 63.81 24.60
N ILE A 15 -10.72 64.34 23.38
CA ILE A 15 -10.68 63.55 22.14
C ILE A 15 -9.53 62.54 22.16
N ILE A 16 -8.33 62.97 22.58
CA ILE A 16 -7.16 62.09 22.68
C ILE A 16 -7.42 60.97 23.69
N LYS A 17 -7.96 61.30 24.86
CA LYS A 17 -8.32 60.31 25.88
C LYS A 17 -9.30 59.28 25.32
N HIS A 18 -10.37 59.73 24.68
CA HIS A 18 -11.35 58.82 24.07
C HIS A 18 -10.72 57.91 23.01
N LYS A 19 -9.80 58.44 22.19
CA LYS A 19 -9.09 57.66 21.18
C LYS A 19 -8.16 56.61 21.81
N ILE A 20 -7.48 56.95 22.92
CA ILE A 20 -6.67 56.00 23.68
C ILE A 20 -7.55 54.89 24.26
N ASP A 21 -8.68 55.24 24.89
CA ASP A 21 -9.62 54.25 25.46
C ASP A 21 -10.13 53.28 24.38
N MET A 22 -10.47 53.79 23.18
CA MET A 22 -10.86 52.94 22.04
C MET A 22 -9.72 52.05 21.54
N MET A 23 -8.49 52.56 21.52
CA MET A 23 -7.31 51.77 21.14
C MET A 23 -7.05 50.64 22.13
N ASP A 24 -7.22 50.86 23.42
CA ASP A 24 -7.04 49.82 24.45
C ASP A 24 -8.10 48.72 24.35
N VAL A 25 -9.36 49.09 24.08
CA VAL A 25 -10.43 48.12 23.78
C VAL A 25 -10.10 47.32 22.52
N SER A 26 -9.68 48.00 21.44
CA SER A 26 -9.30 47.34 20.20
C SER A 26 -8.13 46.38 20.38
N ARG A 27 -7.10 46.79 21.13
CA ARG A 27 -5.93 45.96 21.46
C ARG A 27 -6.30 44.72 22.26
N THR A 28 -7.22 44.85 23.20
CA THR A 28 -7.73 43.72 24.00
C THR A 28 -8.45 42.71 23.10
N ALA A 29 -9.32 43.20 22.20
CA ALA A 29 -10.01 42.34 21.24
C ALA A 29 -9.04 41.64 20.27
N GLN A 30 -8.05 42.35 19.73
CA GLN A 30 -7.01 41.77 18.88
C GLN A 30 -6.18 40.71 19.61
N SER A 31 -5.85 40.94 20.88
CA SER A 31 -5.08 39.99 21.69
C SER A 31 -5.86 38.69 21.91
N ALA A 32 -7.16 38.77 22.15
CA ALA A 32 -8.04 37.60 22.25
C ALA A 32 -8.13 36.84 20.93
N GLN A 33 -8.27 37.55 19.80
CA GLN A 33 -8.27 36.92 18.48
C GLN A 33 -6.94 36.22 18.18
N LEU A 34 -5.80 36.84 18.53
CA LEU A 34 -4.48 36.21 18.36
C LEU A 34 -4.32 34.95 19.19
N ALA A 35 -4.85 34.91 20.41
CA ALA A 35 -4.87 33.71 21.23
C ALA A 35 -5.68 32.59 20.55
N MET A 36 -6.89 32.90 20.07
CA MET A 36 -7.72 31.93 19.36
C MET A 36 -7.05 31.38 18.10
N VAL A 37 -6.41 32.24 17.30
CA VAL A 37 -5.68 31.81 16.10
C VAL A 37 -4.51 30.90 16.46
N ARG A 38 -3.76 31.22 17.53
CA ARG A 38 -2.66 30.35 18.00
C ARG A 38 -3.17 28.97 18.42
N ASP A 39 -4.28 28.90 19.15
CA ASP A 39 -4.88 27.63 19.56
C ASP A 39 -5.33 26.81 18.34
N GLN A 40 -5.96 27.47 17.36
CA GLN A 40 -6.36 26.84 16.10
C GLN A 40 -5.15 26.29 15.33
N LEU A 41 -4.07 27.06 15.22
CA LEU A 41 -2.83 26.61 14.57
C LEU A 41 -2.21 25.41 15.30
N SER A 42 -2.21 25.42 16.63
CA SER A 42 -1.70 24.29 17.42
C SER A 42 -2.51 23.02 17.18
N MET A 43 -3.85 23.12 17.19
CA MET A 43 -4.73 21.98 16.88
C MET A 43 -4.53 21.48 15.45
N MET A 44 -4.37 22.40 14.50
CA MET A 44 -4.17 22.06 13.09
C MET A 44 -2.83 21.33 12.88
N ASN A 45 -1.76 21.79 13.52
CA ASN A 45 -0.46 21.09 13.47
C ASN A 45 -0.56 19.67 14.04
N GLY A 46 -1.23 19.48 15.18
CA GLY A 46 -1.46 18.13 15.73
C GLY A 46 -2.22 17.21 14.77
N LYS A 47 -3.23 17.74 14.06
CA LYS A 47 -3.95 16.98 13.03
C LYS A 47 -3.09 16.66 11.81
N PHE A 48 -2.19 17.57 11.42
CA PHE A 48 -1.25 17.30 10.33
C PHE A 48 -0.25 16.20 10.69
N ASP A 49 0.25 16.19 11.93
CA ASP A 49 1.14 15.13 12.41
C ASP A 49 0.44 13.76 12.43
N GLU A 50 -0.80 13.71 12.94
CA GLU A 50 -1.62 12.48 12.94
C GLU A 50 -1.89 11.96 11.52
N MET A 51 -2.23 12.87 10.59
CA MET A 51 -2.45 12.52 9.19
C MET A 51 -1.16 12.04 8.52
N SER A 52 -0.02 12.66 8.83
CA SER A 52 1.29 12.25 8.31
C SER A 52 1.66 10.84 8.76
N GLU A 53 1.47 10.50 10.05
CA GLU A 53 1.72 9.13 10.54
C GLU A 53 0.73 8.12 9.94
N THR A 54 -0.55 8.49 9.81
CA THR A 54 -1.57 7.64 9.19
C THR A 54 -1.28 7.32 7.73
N LEU A 55 -0.66 8.25 6.97
CA LEU A 55 -0.30 8.02 5.55
C LEU A 55 0.97 7.17 5.38
N LYS A 56 1.85 7.17 6.37
CA LYS A 56 3.10 6.40 6.34
C LYS A 56 2.86 4.89 6.42
N ASP A 57 1.85 4.46 7.19
CA ASP A 57 1.52 3.04 7.34
C ASP A 57 1.03 2.41 6.01
N PRO A 58 0.05 2.99 5.28
CA PRO A 58 -0.32 2.56 3.94
C PRO A 58 0.84 2.55 2.96
N ASP A 59 1.70 3.58 2.92
CA ASP A 59 2.85 3.60 1.98
C ASP A 59 3.84 2.45 2.25
N THR A 60 4.14 2.19 3.52
CA THR A 60 5.03 1.09 3.91
C THR A 60 4.36 -0.27 3.71
N GLY A 61 3.08 -0.40 4.07
CA GLY A 61 2.25 -1.58 3.89
C GLY A 61 2.05 -1.97 2.43
N LEU A 62 1.69 -1.02 1.57
CA LEU A 62 1.54 -1.23 0.13
C LEU A 62 2.86 -1.66 -0.51
N LYS A 63 3.98 -1.05 -0.12
CA LYS A 63 5.30 -1.47 -0.61
C LYS A 63 5.65 -2.89 -0.18
N ALA A 64 5.31 -3.29 1.04
CA ALA A 64 5.50 -4.66 1.52
C ALA A 64 4.60 -5.65 0.79
N ILE A 65 3.34 -5.30 0.54
CA ILE A 65 2.39 -6.11 -0.23
C ILE A 65 2.89 -6.33 -1.66
N ASN A 66 3.31 -5.26 -2.36
CA ASN A 66 3.83 -5.38 -3.73
C ASN A 66 5.04 -6.33 -3.81
N ARG A 67 5.99 -6.23 -2.85
CA ARG A 67 7.13 -7.17 -2.80
C ARG A 67 6.70 -8.63 -2.60
N ARG A 68 5.68 -8.88 -1.76
CA ARG A 68 5.15 -10.23 -1.55
C ARG A 68 4.44 -10.74 -2.80
N LEU A 69 3.72 -9.87 -3.51
CA LEU A 69 3.09 -10.22 -4.79
C LEU A 69 4.14 -10.60 -5.83
N ASP A 70 5.17 -9.79 -6.04
CA ASP A 70 6.25 -10.10 -6.98
C ASP A 70 6.93 -11.45 -6.67
N SER A 71 7.21 -11.70 -5.39
CA SER A 71 7.78 -12.97 -4.93
C SER A 71 6.85 -14.16 -5.18
N ASN A 72 5.55 -14.00 -4.92
CA ASN A 72 4.56 -15.06 -5.15
C ASN A 72 4.38 -15.33 -6.64
N THR A 73 4.37 -14.29 -7.49
CA THR A 73 4.30 -14.43 -8.94
C THR A 73 5.49 -15.23 -9.47
N ALA A 74 6.71 -14.92 -9.01
CA ALA A 74 7.90 -15.69 -9.39
C ALA A 74 7.80 -17.17 -8.99
N ALA A 75 7.35 -17.45 -7.76
CA ALA A 75 7.17 -18.83 -7.28
C ALA A 75 6.11 -19.61 -8.09
N VAL A 76 5.01 -18.95 -8.47
CA VAL A 76 3.97 -19.57 -9.31
C VAL A 76 4.53 -19.91 -10.70
N MET A 77 5.28 -19.00 -11.32
CA MET A 77 5.91 -19.27 -12.62
C MET A 77 6.88 -20.46 -12.58
N GLU A 78 7.64 -20.60 -11.49
CA GLU A 78 8.55 -21.74 -11.28
C GLU A 78 7.79 -23.06 -11.13
N LEU A 79 6.70 -23.05 -10.37
CA LEU A 79 5.82 -24.21 -10.21
C LEU A 79 5.18 -24.63 -11.54
N GLU A 80 4.68 -23.68 -12.33
CA GLU A 80 4.12 -23.94 -13.65
C GLU A 80 5.14 -24.60 -14.58
N SER A 81 6.38 -24.07 -14.60
CA SER A 81 7.48 -24.66 -15.38
C SER A 81 7.79 -26.09 -14.93
N THR A 82 7.82 -26.34 -13.61
CA THR A 82 8.08 -27.66 -13.04
C THR A 82 6.98 -28.66 -13.40
N VAL A 83 5.71 -28.26 -13.30
CA VAL A 83 4.56 -29.11 -13.66
C VAL A 83 4.59 -29.45 -15.15
N LYS A 84 4.90 -28.49 -16.01
CA LYS A 84 5.06 -28.74 -17.45
C LYS A 84 6.18 -29.76 -17.72
N GLY A 85 7.32 -29.60 -17.04
CA GLY A 85 8.44 -30.55 -17.12
C GLY A 85 8.04 -31.98 -16.74
N TYR A 86 7.29 -32.15 -15.64
CA TYR A 86 6.75 -33.46 -15.26
C TYR A 86 5.78 -34.00 -16.31
N GLY A 87 4.89 -33.16 -16.84
CA GLY A 87 3.96 -33.56 -17.92
C GLY A 87 4.68 -34.07 -19.17
N ASP A 88 5.78 -33.43 -19.57
CA ASP A 88 6.59 -33.89 -20.71
C ASP A 88 7.33 -35.19 -20.40
N MET A 89 7.85 -35.37 -19.17
CA MET A 89 8.45 -36.64 -18.75
C MET A 89 7.45 -37.80 -18.77
N TYR A 90 6.20 -37.57 -18.31
CA TYR A 90 5.17 -38.62 -18.35
C TYR A 90 4.86 -39.07 -19.78
N LYS A 91 4.77 -38.14 -20.75
CA LYS A 91 4.58 -38.49 -22.17
C LYS A 91 5.74 -39.30 -22.74
N ILE A 92 6.98 -38.93 -22.39
CA ILE A 92 8.18 -39.66 -22.82
C ILE A 92 8.18 -41.07 -22.22
N ASN A 93 7.84 -41.20 -20.93
CA ASN A 93 7.76 -42.50 -20.26
C ASN A 93 6.68 -43.38 -20.88
N ASP A 94 5.47 -42.88 -21.11
CA ASP A 94 4.41 -43.63 -21.79
C ASP A 94 4.87 -44.13 -23.18
N SER A 95 5.50 -43.25 -23.98
CA SER A 95 6.05 -43.64 -25.29
C SER A 95 7.12 -44.74 -25.18
N ASN A 96 8.00 -44.65 -24.18
CA ASN A 96 9.05 -45.65 -23.96
C ASN A 96 8.48 -46.98 -23.47
N ILE A 97 7.49 -46.96 -22.59
CA ILE A 97 6.84 -48.17 -22.08
C ILE A 97 6.12 -48.90 -23.22
N ARG A 98 5.36 -48.20 -24.07
CA ARG A 98 4.72 -48.81 -25.26
C ARG A 98 5.72 -49.43 -26.24
N LYS A 99 6.91 -48.82 -26.40
CA LYS A 99 7.99 -49.40 -27.22
C LYS A 99 8.57 -50.66 -26.59
N ILE A 100 8.70 -50.69 -25.26
CA ILE A 100 9.21 -51.85 -24.53
C ILE A 100 8.19 -52.98 -24.61
N GLU A 101 6.91 -52.72 -24.33
CA GLU A 101 5.81 -53.68 -24.46
C GLU A 101 5.83 -54.37 -25.84
N LYS A 102 5.86 -53.58 -26.92
CA LYS A 102 5.95 -54.13 -28.28
C LYS A 102 7.20 -54.99 -28.53
N ARG A 103 8.34 -54.61 -27.94
CA ARG A 103 9.58 -55.40 -28.07
C ARG A 103 9.49 -56.70 -27.28
N THR A 104 8.88 -56.66 -26.10
CA THR A 104 8.65 -57.83 -25.26
C THR A 104 7.72 -58.80 -25.97
N GLU A 105 6.59 -58.32 -26.52
CA GLU A 105 5.64 -59.13 -27.30
C GLU A 105 6.35 -59.86 -28.46
N VAL A 106 7.21 -59.16 -29.22
CA VAL A 106 7.99 -59.78 -30.30
C VAL A 106 8.93 -60.87 -29.78
N LEU A 107 9.56 -60.68 -28.62
CA LEU A 107 10.48 -61.66 -28.05
C LEU A 107 9.73 -62.88 -27.49
N GLU A 108 8.61 -62.67 -26.82
CA GLU A 108 7.75 -63.72 -26.28
C GLU A 108 7.19 -64.60 -27.41
N ASN A 109 6.68 -63.98 -28.48
CA ASN A 109 6.22 -64.70 -29.67
C ASN A 109 7.34 -65.53 -30.33
N ASN A 110 8.55 -64.99 -30.43
CA ASN A 110 9.70 -65.72 -31.01
C ASN A 110 10.20 -66.85 -30.11
N ALA A 111 9.96 -66.78 -28.81
CA ALA A 111 10.36 -67.77 -27.82
C ALA A 111 9.26 -68.79 -27.50
N ASP A 112 8.07 -68.63 -28.10
CA ASP A 112 6.86 -69.44 -27.81
C ASP A 112 6.47 -69.38 -26.31
N ILE A 113 6.64 -68.19 -25.71
CA ILE A 113 6.28 -67.90 -24.30
C ILE A 113 4.99 -67.09 -24.28
N GLU A 114 4.08 -67.42 -23.37
CA GLU A 114 2.85 -66.66 -23.18
C GLU A 114 3.15 -65.32 -22.48
N PRO A 115 2.65 -64.17 -23.02
CA PRO A 115 2.90 -62.86 -22.44
C PRO A 115 2.40 -62.73 -21.00
N SER A 116 3.23 -62.16 -20.13
CA SER A 116 2.82 -61.89 -18.75
C SER A 116 1.81 -60.73 -18.71
N PRO A 117 0.66 -60.88 -18.03
CA PRO A 117 -0.35 -59.82 -17.88
C PRO A 117 0.20 -58.53 -17.26
N GLU A 118 1.26 -58.64 -16.46
CA GLU A 118 1.89 -57.50 -15.78
C GLU A 118 2.64 -56.55 -16.74
N PHE A 119 2.96 -57.02 -17.95
CA PHE A 119 3.65 -56.24 -18.98
C PHE A 119 2.72 -55.75 -20.10
N ILE A 120 1.42 -55.99 -19.97
CA ILE A 120 0.39 -55.52 -20.90
C ILE A 120 -0.19 -54.22 -20.34
N LEU A 121 -0.13 -53.16 -21.14
CA LEU A 121 -0.74 -51.88 -20.79
C LEU A 121 -2.27 -51.98 -20.89
N ALA A 122 -2.97 -51.46 -19.88
CA ALA A 122 -4.41 -51.34 -19.95
C ALA A 122 -4.81 -50.38 -21.08
N GLU A 123 -5.75 -50.80 -21.93
CA GLU A 123 -6.30 -49.93 -22.97
C GLU A 123 -7.13 -48.81 -22.32
N GLY A 124 -6.61 -47.57 -22.34
CA GLY A 124 -7.37 -46.36 -22.02
C GLY A 124 -7.02 -45.66 -20.70
N ALA A 125 -5.74 -45.33 -20.50
CA ALA A 125 -5.32 -44.28 -19.54
C ALA A 125 -4.95 -43.00 -20.29
#